data_AF-A0AAW4V7Q5-F1
#
_entry.id   AF-A0AAW4V7Q5-F1
#
_cell.length_a   1.000
_cell.length_b   1.000
_cell.length_c   1.000
_cell.angle_alpha   90.00
_cell.angle_beta   90.00
_cell.angle_gamma   90.00
#
_symmetry.space_group_name_H-M   'P 1'
#
loop_
_entity.id
_entity.type
_entity.pdbx_description
1 polymer ?
#
loop_
_entity_poly.entity_id
_entity_poly.type
_entity_poly.pdbx_seq_one_letter_code
_entity_poly.pdbx_strand_id
1 'polypeptide(L)' 'MNDYDKIIFLADKLAWDQGGIPPYYQPLKEAINISLDKGCYWFIGYQFETHQLLMPHTWLLEAYEKLKQTNEGK' A
#
# COMPACT_ATOMS: atom_id res chain seq x y z
N MET A 1 -0.34 7.82 10.29
CA MET A 1 0.44 6.58 10.31
C MET A 1 1.89 6.99 10.47
N ASN A 2 2.58 6.51 11.51
CA ASN A 2 4.01 6.82 11.68
C ASN A 2 4.83 5.94 10.72
N ASP A 3 6.14 6.17 10.61
CA ASP A 3 6.99 5.41 9.67
C ASP A 3 7.17 3.95 10.07
N TYR A 4 7.12 3.63 11.37
CA TYR A 4 7.18 2.26 11.86
C TYR A 4 5.96 1.45 11.39
N ASP A 5 4.76 2.00 11.53
CA ASP A 5 3.51 1.39 11.06
C ASP A 5 3.58 1.12 9.55
N LYS A 6 4.09 2.07 8.77
CA LYS A 6 4.28 1.93 7.31
C LYS A 6 5.26 0.80 6.98
N ILE A 7 6.38 0.73 7.69
CA ILE A 7 7.40 -0.31 7.46
C ILE A 7 6.81 -1.69 7.76
N ILE A 8 6.12 -1.86 8.89
CA ILE A 8 5.48 -3.13 9.25
C ILE A 8 4.44 -3.52 8.18
N PHE A 9 3.58 -2.58 7.77
CA PHE A 9 2.59 -2.81 6.74
C PHE A 9 3.22 -3.24 5.40
N LEU A 10 4.24 -2.53 4.92
CA LEU A 10 4.89 -2.83 3.64
C LEU A 10 5.72 -4.12 3.70
N ALA A 11 6.39 -4.37 4.83
CA ALA A 11 7.16 -5.60 5.04
C ALA A 11 6.26 -6.84 4.97
N ASP A 12 5.07 -6.79 5.57
CA ASP A 12 4.06 -7.85 5.47
C ASP A 12 3.68 -8.16 4.01
N LYS A 13 3.54 -7.13 3.16
CA LYS A 13 3.18 -7.34 1.73
C LYS A 13 4.35 -7.84 0.89
N LEU A 14 5.57 -7.44 1.22
CA LEU A 14 6.77 -7.93 0.55
C LEU A 14 7.14 -9.35 0.99
N ALA A 15 6.83 -9.72 2.23
CA ALA A 15 6.96 -11.06 2.78
C ALA A 15 5.83 -11.97 2.29
N TRP A 16 5.69 -12.04 0.96
CA TRP A 16 4.72 -12.87 0.25
C TRP A 16 4.75 -14.32 0.75
N ASP A 17 3.61 -14.80 1.22
CA ASP A 17 3.45 -16.10 1.85
C ASP A 17 3.11 -17.22 0.84
N GLN A 18 2.77 -16.86 -0.39
CA GLN A 18 2.45 -17.82 -1.46
C GLN A 18 3.66 -18.13 -2.34
N GLY A 19 3.53 -19.15 -3.19
CA GLY A 19 4.55 -19.46 -4.18
C GLY A 19 4.69 -18.36 -5.24
N GLY A 20 5.90 -18.19 -5.77
CA GLY A 20 6.19 -17.26 -6.85
C GLY A 20 6.43 -15.81 -6.39
N ILE A 21 6.33 -14.88 -7.33
CA ILE A 21 6.49 -13.43 -7.09
C ILE A 21 5.08 -12.81 -7.19
N PRO A 22 4.61 -12.03 -6.20
CA PRO A 22 3.30 -11.44 -6.31
C PRO A 22 3.24 -10.47 -7.49
N PRO A 23 2.09 -10.36 -8.17
CA PRO A 23 1.94 -9.51 -9.36
C PRO A 23 2.24 -8.03 -9.07
N TYR A 24 2.10 -7.60 -7.82
CA TYR A 24 2.36 -6.24 -7.37
C TYR A 24 3.80 -6.00 -6.92
N TYR A 25 4.69 -7.01 -6.90
CA TYR A 25 6.01 -6.89 -6.27
C TYR A 25 6.87 -5.76 -6.84
N GLN A 26 7.07 -5.73 -8.16
CA GLN A 26 7.93 -4.72 -8.79
C GLN A 26 7.33 -3.31 -8.70
N PRO A 27 6.05 -3.08 -9.07
CA PRO A 27 5.45 -1.75 -8.92
C PRO A 27 5.44 -1.24 -7.47
N LEU A 28 5.19 -2.13 -6.50
CA LEU A 28 5.24 -1.78 -5.07
C LEU A 28 6.65 -1.36 -4.68
N LYS A 29 7.67 -2.11 -5.10
CA LYS A 29 9.07 -1.80 -4.79
C LYS A 29 9.50 -0.46 -5.40
N GLU A 30 9.07 -0.15 -6.62
CA GLU A 30 9.29 1.14 -7.26
C GLU A 30 8.62 2.29 -6.48
N ALA A 31 7.38 2.09 -6.02
CA ALA A 31 6.68 3.08 -5.20
C ALA A 31 7.38 3.32 -3.85
N ILE A 32 7.84 2.26 -3.18
CA ILE A 32 8.58 2.34 -1.91
C ILE A 32 9.90 3.13 -2.07
N ASN A 33 10.59 2.97 -3.21
CA ASN A 33 11.82 3.72 -3.51
C ASN A 33 11.59 5.23 -3.62
N ILE A 34 10.36 5.68 -3.87
CA ILE A 34 10.00 7.11 -3.85
C ILE A 34 9.77 7.56 -2.40
N SER A 35 8.90 6.85 -1.67
CA SER A 35 8.69 7.05 -0.22
C SER A 35 7.83 5.92 0.38
N LEU A 36 7.89 5.76 1.70
CA LEU A 36 6.98 4.86 2.42
C LEU A 36 5.50 5.21 2.21
N ASP A 37 5.17 6.51 2.18
CA ASP A 37 3.81 6.98 1.92
C ASP A 37 3.33 6.61 0.52
N LYS A 38 4.21 6.73 -0.50
CA LYS A 38 3.88 6.35 -1.87
C LYS A 38 3.71 4.84 -2.01
N GLY A 39 4.55 4.05 -1.35
CA GLY A 39 4.39 2.59 -1.26
C GLY A 39 3.05 2.19 -0.64
N CYS A 40 2.70 2.77 0.51
CA CYS A 40 1.43 2.47 1.18
C CYS A 40 0.23 2.89 0.33
N TYR A 41 0.28 4.09 -0.24
CA TYR A 41 -0.79 4.62 -1.09
C TYR A 41 -1.02 3.75 -2.32
N TRP A 42 0.06 3.41 -3.02
CA TRP A 42 0.02 2.58 -4.21
C TRP A 42 -0.55 1.19 -3.90
N PHE A 43 -0.10 0.54 -2.83
CA PHE A 43 -0.59 -0.80 -2.48
C PHE A 43 -2.08 -0.80 -2.12
N ILE A 44 -2.53 0.15 -1.30
CA ILE A 44 -3.95 0.23 -0.92
C ILE A 44 -4.80 0.54 -2.15
N GLY A 45 -4.35 1.44 -3.05
CA GLY A 45 -5.00 1.71 -4.33
C GLY A 45 -5.11 0.46 -5.21
N TYR A 46 -4.01 -0.29 -5.35
CA TYR A 46 -3.98 -1.55 -6.09
C TYR A 46 -5.03 -2.56 -5.59
N GLN A 47 -5.24 -2.66 -4.26
CA GLN A 47 -6.26 -3.54 -3.69
C GLN A 47 -7.71 -3.11 -4.06
N PHE A 48 -7.96 -1.81 -4.22
CA PHE A 48 -9.26 -1.29 -4.69
C PHE A 48 -9.47 -1.56 -6.18
N GLU A 49 -8.46 -1.29 -7.02
CA GLU A 49 -8.54 -1.44 -8.47
C GLU A 49 -8.72 -2.91 -8.89
N THR A 50 -8.05 -3.81 -8.20
CA THR A 50 -8.13 -5.26 -8.48
C THR A 50 -9.38 -5.92 -7.91
N HIS A 51 -10.29 -5.15 -7.28
CA HIS A 51 -11.53 -5.63 -6.66
C HIS A 51 -11.30 -6.77 -5.65
N GLN A 52 -10.11 -6.86 -5.05
CA GLN A 52 -9.81 -7.86 -4.03
C GLN A 52 -10.46 -7.54 -2.68
N LEU A 53 -10.94 -6.31 -2.50
CA LEU A 53 -11.62 -5.86 -1.29
C LEU A 53 -13.14 -5.89 -1.49
N LEU A 54 -13.79 -6.92 -0.97
CA LEU A 54 -15.25 -7.04 -1.00
C LEU A 54 -15.94 -6.03 -0.06
N MET A 55 -15.38 -5.82 1.12
CA MET A 55 -15.90 -4.91 2.15
C MET A 55 -14.72 -4.22 2.86
N PRO A 56 -14.18 -3.12 2.30
CA PRO A 56 -13.05 -2.43 2.91
C PRO A 56 -13.42 -1.86 4.28
N HIS A 57 -12.60 -2.14 5.29
CA HIS A 57 -12.79 -1.57 6.63
C HIS A 57 -12.61 -0.05 6.62
N THR A 58 -13.35 0.68 7.46
CA THR A 58 -13.32 2.15 7.53
C THR A 58 -11.92 2.71 7.74
N TRP A 59 -11.11 2.07 8.57
CA TRP A 59 -9.70 2.46 8.79
C TRP A 59 -8.84 2.40 7.51
N LEU A 60 -9.11 1.45 6.62
CA LEU A 60 -8.39 1.35 5.35
C LEU A 60 -8.76 2.51 4.42
N LEU A 61 -10.04 2.87 4.38
CA LEU A 61 -10.54 4.03 3.63
C LEU A 61 -9.94 5.33 4.16
N GLU A 62 -9.96 5.53 5.48
CA GLU A 62 -9.36 6.70 6.11
C GLU A 62 -7.84 6.80 5.86
N ALA A 63 -7.14 5.67 5.91
CA ALA A 63 -5.72 5.63 5.60
C ALA A 63 -5.45 6.00 4.14
N TYR A 64 -6.25 5.46 3.21
CA TYR A 64 -6.17 5.77 1.80
C TYR A 64 -6.37 7.27 1.53
N GLU A 65 -7.41 7.88 2.07
CA GLU A 65 -7.68 9.31 1.88
C GLU A 65 -6.58 10.20 2.48
N LYS A 66 -6.05 9.86 3.66
CA LYS A 66 -4.91 10.57 4.26
C LYS A 66 -3.65 10.46 3.40
N LEU A 67 -3.38 9.29 2.86
CA LEU A 67 -2.23 9.03 1.98
C LEU A 67 -2.39 9.74 0.63
N LYS A 68 -3.60 9.79 0.09
CA LYS A 68 -3.93 10.52 -1.14
C LYS A 68 -3.60 12.01 -1.01
N GLN A 69 -4.11 12.67 0.03
CA GLN A 69 -3.82 14.09 0.30
C GLN A 69 -2.32 14.37 0.44
N THR A 70 -1.58 13.44 1.05
CA THR A 70 -0.13 13.54 1.23
C THR A 70 0.65 13.39 -0.09
N ASN A 71 0.12 12.61 -1.04
CA ASN A 71 0.75 12.36 -2.33
C ASN A 71 0.31 13.35 -3.43
N GLU A 72 -0.88 13.93 -3.35
CA GLU A 72 -1.39 14.96 -4.28
C GLU A 72 -0.97 16.38 -3.88
N GLY A 73 -0.62 16.60 -2.61
CA GLY A 73 -0.13 17.88 -2.09
C GLY A 73 1.37 18.14 -2.29
N LYS A 74 2.04 17.40 -3.18
CA LYS A 74 3.47 17.56 -3.52
C LYS A 74 3.67 17.71 -5.02
#